data_AF-A0A090X1M8-F1
#
_entry.id   AF-A0A090X1M8-F1
#
_cell.length_a   1.000
_cell.length_b   1.000
_cell.length_c   1.000
_cell.angle_alpha   90.00
_cell.angle_beta   90.00
_cell.angle_gamma   90.00
#
_symmetry.space_group_name_H-M   'P 1'
#
loop_
_entity.id
_entity.type
_entity.pdbx_description
1 polymer ?
#
loop_
_entity_poly.entity_id
_entity_poly.type
_entity_poly.pdbx_seq_one_letter_code
_entity_poly.pdbx_strand_id
1 'polypeptide(L)'
;MTGSEWILTRFGDDRAGRASHLIVAIFAIVASVGFIAYFFEGVGKFMSVILPWDIPFILNDAVLLTSSQSYALIIIFLTTIYTIKGGMFSVVATEVLQYGIMVLSGVLIAIYAFVSVSDVEINNIISTEWSTIFFGNSIEGSWTGKLTAFNDLVDTQGYKMFGAFIGMCLFKGFFASIAGPTPSYDMQRILSTRSVKEAAYMSGFTNLILFIPRYLLIAGIVVLALVYLAPSLAASPTLSLDDLEIILPTVINNHVPVGIKGLLLAGLLAAFMSTFSAFVNSGPLMLLTIFTKNT
;
A
#
# COMPACT_ATOMS: atom_id res chain seq x y z
N MET A 1 10.37 24.72 3.58
CA MET A 1 9.81 24.41 4.90
C MET A 1 9.42 22.94 4.89
N THR A 2 9.95 22.14 5.82
CA THR A 2 9.61 20.72 5.94
C THR A 2 8.41 20.52 6.87
N GLY A 3 7.83 19.31 6.86
CA GLY A 3 6.78 18.94 7.82
C GLY A 3 7.27 18.96 9.28
N SER A 4 8.53 18.59 9.53
CA SER A 4 9.14 18.73 10.86
C SER A 4 9.25 20.21 11.23
N GLU A 5 9.79 21.07 10.37
CA GLU A 5 9.93 22.52 10.65
C GLU A 5 8.61 23.21 10.94
N TRP A 6 7.50 22.75 10.36
CA TRP A 6 6.18 23.27 10.67
C TRP A 6 5.83 23.14 12.17
N ILE A 7 6.36 22.14 12.88
CA ILE A 7 6.18 21.97 14.33
C ILE A 7 6.67 23.21 15.09
N LEU A 8 7.78 23.82 14.67
CA LEU A 8 8.30 25.05 15.30
C LEU A 8 7.35 26.25 15.09
N THR A 9 6.64 26.28 13.96
CA THR A 9 5.62 27.32 13.72
C THR A 9 4.35 27.06 14.54
N ARG A 10 3.99 25.79 14.76
CA ARG A 10 2.75 25.40 15.44
C ARG A 10 2.83 25.45 16.96
N PHE A 11 3.98 25.07 17.51
CA PHE A 11 4.22 24.92 18.95
C PHE A 11 5.21 25.94 19.52
N GLY A 12 5.87 26.72 18.65
CA GLY A 12 6.87 27.73 19.03
C GLY A 12 8.30 27.22 18.91
N ASP A 13 9.25 28.15 18.95
CA ASP A 13 10.70 27.88 18.94
C ASP A 13 11.29 27.87 20.36
N ASP A 14 10.48 27.51 21.35
CA ASP A 14 10.91 27.34 22.72
C ASP A 14 11.47 25.92 22.94
N ARG A 15 11.95 25.64 24.16
CA ARG A 15 12.55 24.33 24.49
C ARG A 15 11.58 23.17 24.24
N ALA A 16 10.29 23.37 24.49
CA ALA A 16 9.26 22.36 24.27
C ALA A 16 9.03 22.12 22.77
N GLY A 17 8.86 23.18 21.98
CA GLY A 17 8.69 23.09 20.53
C GLY A 17 9.89 22.49 19.80
N ARG A 18 11.13 22.83 20.21
CA ARG A 18 12.35 22.20 19.69
C ARG A 18 12.45 20.71 20.05
N ALA A 19 12.04 20.32 21.25
CA ALA A 19 11.98 18.92 21.64
C ALA A 19 10.95 18.14 20.80
N SER A 20 9.75 18.72 20.58
CA SER A 20 8.73 18.13 19.70
C SER A 20 9.23 18.02 18.26
N HIS A 21 9.92 19.04 17.72
CA HIS A 21 10.54 19.02 16.40
C HIS A 21 11.52 17.84 16.28
N LEU A 22 12.42 17.67 17.25
CA LEU A 22 13.40 16.60 17.27
C LEU A 22 12.74 15.21 17.31
N ILE A 23 11.74 15.00 18.17
CA ILE A 23 11.02 13.73 18.29
C ILE A 23 10.33 13.37 16.96
N VAL A 24 9.62 14.33 16.36
CA VAL A 24 8.93 14.12 15.07
C VAL A 24 9.92 13.80 13.97
N ALA A 25 11.06 14.50 13.92
CA ALA A 25 12.08 14.26 12.89
C ALA A 25 12.73 12.87 13.04
N ILE A 26 13.08 12.46 14.26
CA ILE A 26 13.62 11.11 14.54
C ILE A 26 12.59 10.05 14.16
N PHE A 27 11.33 10.21 14.60
CA PHE A 27 10.28 9.26 14.29
C PHE A 27 10.04 9.12 12.79
N ALA A 28 10.07 10.24 12.05
CA ALA A 28 9.90 10.21 10.60
C ALA A 28 11.03 9.47 9.89
N ILE A 29 12.28 9.54 10.38
CA ILE A 29 13.40 8.76 9.85
C ILE A 29 13.22 7.27 10.13
N VAL A 30 12.90 6.91 11.38
CA VAL A 30 12.66 5.52 11.77
C VAL A 30 11.51 4.92 10.96
N ALA A 31 10.41 5.67 10.82
CA ALA A 31 9.27 5.28 9.99
C ALA A 31 9.67 5.12 8.52
N SER A 32 10.46 6.04 7.96
CA SER A 32 10.93 5.94 6.57
C SER A 32 11.77 4.69 6.33
N VAL A 33 12.67 4.34 7.25
CA VAL A 33 13.46 3.09 7.17
C VAL A 33 12.54 1.87 7.26
N GLY A 34 11.57 1.88 8.19
CA GLY A 34 10.58 0.80 8.32
C GLY A 34 9.73 0.62 7.06
N PHE A 35 9.26 1.72 6.46
CA PHE A 35 8.52 1.66 5.20
C PHE A 35 9.40 1.13 4.06
N ILE A 36 10.66 1.58 3.94
CA ILE A 36 11.59 1.07 2.92
C ILE A 36 11.82 -0.44 3.08
N ALA A 37 11.99 -0.93 4.31
CA ALA A 37 12.14 -2.36 4.58
C ALA A 37 10.88 -3.15 4.21
N TYR A 38 9.70 -2.62 4.55
CA TYR A 38 8.42 -3.20 4.14
C TYR A 38 8.24 -3.21 2.61
N PHE A 39 8.65 -2.14 1.93
CA PHE A 39 8.65 -2.07 0.47
C PHE A 39 9.56 -3.12 -0.16
N PHE A 40 10.76 -3.29 0.40
CA PHE A 40 11.74 -4.27 -0.07
C PHE A 40 11.16 -5.69 -0.06
N GLU A 41 10.53 -6.09 1.05
CA GLU A 41 9.92 -7.41 1.18
C GLU A 41 8.72 -7.58 0.24
N GLY A 42 7.80 -6.59 0.23
CA GLY A 42 6.58 -6.65 -0.56
C GLY A 42 6.83 -6.68 -2.07
N VAL A 43 7.71 -5.81 -2.58
CA VAL A 43 8.03 -5.79 -4.01
C VAL A 43 8.80 -7.06 -4.42
N GLY A 44 9.69 -7.56 -3.56
CA GLY A 44 10.45 -8.77 -3.84
C GLY A 44 9.54 -10.00 -4.02
N LYS A 45 8.67 -10.27 -3.03
CA LYS A 45 7.68 -11.35 -3.07
C LYS A 45 6.76 -11.22 -4.28
N PHE A 46 6.27 -10.00 -4.54
CA PHE A 46 5.42 -9.72 -5.69
C PHE A 46 6.12 -10.05 -7.01
N MET A 47 7.35 -9.57 -7.21
CA MET A 47 8.08 -9.77 -8.45
C MET A 47 8.50 -11.23 -8.66
N SER A 48 8.83 -11.97 -7.59
CA SER A 48 9.17 -13.40 -7.71
C SER A 48 8.01 -14.28 -8.16
N VAL A 49 6.76 -13.89 -7.89
CA VAL A 49 5.57 -14.63 -8.36
C VAL A 49 5.25 -14.30 -9.81
N ILE A 50 5.57 -13.07 -10.25
CA ILE A 50 5.20 -12.57 -11.58
C ILE A 50 6.27 -12.87 -12.63
N LEU A 51 7.54 -12.64 -12.30
CA LEU A 51 8.63 -12.76 -13.25
C LEU A 51 9.12 -14.21 -13.30
N PRO A 52 9.28 -14.79 -14.51
CA PRO A 52 9.65 -16.20 -14.65
C PRO A 52 11.13 -16.47 -14.39
N TRP A 53 11.96 -15.44 -14.26
CA TRP A 53 13.40 -15.61 -14.12
C TRP A 53 13.78 -15.90 -12.67
N ASP A 54 14.68 -16.84 -12.47
CA ASP A 54 15.32 -17.08 -11.18
C ASP A 54 16.69 -16.40 -11.20
N ILE A 55 16.88 -15.41 -10.35
CA ILE A 55 18.08 -14.55 -10.34
C ILE A 55 18.67 -14.40 -8.92
N PRO A 56 19.00 -15.51 -8.22
CA PRO A 56 19.67 -15.42 -6.94
C PRO A 56 21.09 -14.88 -7.13
N PHE A 57 21.58 -14.12 -6.15
CA PHE A 57 22.99 -13.76 -6.10
C PHE A 57 23.75 -14.79 -5.26
N ILE A 58 24.59 -15.57 -5.92
CA ILE A 58 25.36 -16.67 -5.32
C ILE A 58 26.85 -16.32 -5.39
N LEU A 59 27.55 -16.42 -4.26
CA LEU A 59 29.00 -16.23 -4.18
C LEU A 59 29.59 -17.36 -3.34
N ASN A 60 30.59 -18.06 -3.86
CA ASN A 60 31.25 -19.20 -3.19
C ASN A 60 30.24 -20.26 -2.70
N ASP A 61 29.30 -20.66 -3.55
CA ASP A 61 28.21 -21.62 -3.26
C ASP A 61 27.25 -21.20 -2.12
N ALA A 62 27.38 -19.99 -1.58
CA ALA A 62 26.44 -19.42 -0.64
C ALA A 62 25.45 -18.48 -1.36
N VAL A 63 24.15 -18.69 -1.13
CA VAL A 63 23.10 -17.76 -1.58
C VAL A 63 23.18 -16.53 -0.69
N LEU A 64 23.66 -15.42 -1.25
CA LEU A 64 23.74 -14.13 -0.57
C LEU A 64 22.44 -13.34 -0.71
N LEU A 65 21.78 -13.43 -1.88
CA LEU A 65 20.47 -12.83 -2.10
C LEU A 65 19.56 -13.83 -2.79
N THR A 66 18.34 -13.94 -2.29
CA THR A 66 17.27 -14.65 -2.99
C THR A 66 16.84 -13.88 -4.25
N SER A 67 16.11 -14.53 -5.15
CA SER A 67 15.57 -13.88 -6.35
C SER A 67 14.62 -12.73 -6.00
N SER A 68 13.78 -12.90 -4.96
CA SER A 68 12.92 -11.85 -4.41
C SER A 68 13.74 -10.62 -3.99
N GLN A 69 14.82 -10.84 -3.23
CA GLN A 69 15.71 -9.77 -2.77
C GLN A 69 16.43 -9.09 -3.94
N SER A 70 16.86 -9.86 -4.93
CA SER A 70 17.53 -9.34 -6.13
C SER A 70 16.59 -8.47 -6.97
N TYR A 71 15.34 -8.89 -7.16
CA TYR A 71 14.31 -8.06 -7.82
C TYR A 71 14.06 -6.76 -7.07
N ALA A 72 13.90 -6.84 -5.75
CA ALA A 72 13.68 -5.67 -4.91
C ALA A 72 14.84 -4.67 -5.02
N LEU A 73 16.08 -5.14 -4.95
CA LEU A 73 17.27 -4.29 -5.11
C LEU A 73 17.34 -3.63 -6.48
N ILE A 74 17.05 -4.35 -7.56
CA ILE A 74 17.07 -3.78 -8.92
C ILE A 74 16.04 -2.66 -9.03
N ILE A 75 14.81 -2.89 -8.57
CA ILE A 75 13.73 -1.88 -8.63
C ILE A 75 14.08 -0.66 -7.76
N ILE A 76 14.54 -0.88 -6.54
CA ILE A 76 14.97 0.19 -5.63
C ILE A 76 16.12 0.98 -6.22
N PHE A 77 17.11 0.31 -6.82
CA PHE A 77 18.27 0.94 -7.44
C PHE A 77 17.85 1.83 -8.61
N LEU A 78 17.07 1.30 -9.55
CA LEU A 78 16.52 2.08 -10.67
C LEU A 78 15.68 3.26 -10.19
N THR A 79 14.88 3.04 -9.15
CA THR A 79 14.01 4.08 -8.58
C THR A 79 14.81 5.19 -7.93
N THR A 80 15.87 4.82 -7.21
CA THR A 80 16.80 5.75 -6.57
C THR A 80 17.49 6.64 -7.61
N ILE A 81 17.96 6.08 -8.73
CA ILE A 81 18.64 6.83 -9.79
C ILE A 81 17.77 7.97 -10.33
N TYR A 82 16.53 7.67 -10.75
CA TYR A 82 15.70 8.72 -11.34
C TYR A 82 15.19 9.72 -10.28
N THR A 83 14.96 9.26 -9.04
CA THR A 83 14.54 10.12 -7.93
C THR A 83 15.62 11.16 -7.61
N ILE A 84 16.87 10.72 -7.47
CA ILE A 84 18.01 11.61 -7.15
C ILE A 84 18.28 12.58 -8.31
N LYS A 85 18.28 12.09 -9.55
CA LYS A 85 18.59 12.92 -10.72
C LYS A 85 17.49 13.96 -11.00
N GLY A 86 16.24 13.58 -10.76
CA GLY A 86 15.08 14.37 -11.18
C GLY A 86 14.53 15.34 -10.13
N GLY A 87 14.78 15.10 -8.84
CA GLY A 87 14.22 15.91 -7.75
C GLY A 87 12.68 15.92 -7.72
N MET A 88 12.11 16.78 -6.88
CA MET A 88 10.65 16.80 -6.63
C MET A 88 9.80 17.03 -7.90
N PHE A 89 10.28 17.85 -8.85
CA PHE A 89 9.53 18.11 -10.08
C PHE A 89 9.44 16.86 -10.99
N SER A 90 10.56 16.15 -11.18
CA SER A 90 10.55 14.93 -11.98
C SER A 90 9.74 13.83 -11.32
N VAL A 91 9.80 13.71 -9.98
CA VAL A 91 8.99 12.75 -9.23
C VAL A 91 7.51 13.00 -9.50
N VAL A 92 7.04 14.24 -9.34
CA VAL A 92 5.63 14.59 -9.59
C VAL A 92 5.23 14.31 -11.04
N ALA A 93 6.08 14.62 -12.02
CA ALA A 93 5.78 14.34 -13.43
C ALA A 93 5.65 12.84 -13.70
N THR A 94 6.53 12.01 -13.13
CA THR A 94 6.43 10.55 -13.26
C THR A 94 5.20 9.99 -12.55
N GLU A 95 4.81 10.56 -11.41
CA GLU A 95 3.64 10.13 -10.63
C GLU A 95 2.33 10.34 -11.40
N VAL A 96 2.21 11.41 -12.18
CA VAL A 96 1.01 11.65 -13.01
C VAL A 96 0.83 10.55 -14.06
N LEU A 97 1.93 10.17 -14.73
CA LEU A 97 1.90 9.08 -15.71
C LEU A 97 1.59 7.73 -15.04
N GLN A 98 2.26 7.44 -13.92
CA GLN A 98 2.06 6.25 -13.10
C GLN A 98 0.61 6.11 -12.61
N TYR A 99 0.01 7.21 -12.17
CA TYR A 99 -1.39 7.28 -11.78
C TYR A 99 -2.32 6.95 -12.96
N GLY A 100 -2.07 7.50 -14.15
CA GLY A 100 -2.85 7.19 -15.34
C GLY A 100 -2.84 5.69 -15.70
N ILE A 101 -1.68 5.05 -15.60
CA ILE A 101 -1.56 3.59 -15.79
C ILE A 101 -2.36 2.85 -14.72
N MET A 102 -2.25 3.26 -13.46
CA MET A 102 -2.97 2.63 -12.35
C MET A 102 -4.49 2.73 -12.49
N VAL A 103 -5.00 3.88 -12.93
CA VAL A 103 -6.44 4.08 -13.20
C VAL A 103 -6.92 3.13 -14.30
N LEU A 104 -6.19 3.08 -15.42
CA LEU A 104 -6.55 2.19 -16.51
C LEU A 104 -6.53 0.72 -16.05
N SER A 105 -5.50 0.32 -15.32
CA SER A 105 -5.40 -1.04 -14.77
C SER A 105 -6.54 -1.37 -13.82
N GLY A 106 -6.91 -0.45 -12.91
CA GLY A 106 -8.03 -0.62 -11.98
C GLY A 106 -9.37 -0.76 -12.67
N VAL A 107 -9.64 0.05 -13.70
CA VAL A 107 -10.87 -0.05 -14.51
C VAL A 107 -10.91 -1.36 -15.29
N LEU A 108 -9.81 -1.74 -15.95
CA LEU A 108 -9.76 -2.96 -16.75
C LEU A 108 -9.95 -4.22 -15.90
N ILE A 109 -9.32 -4.30 -14.72
CA ILE A 109 -9.48 -5.47 -13.84
C ILE A 109 -10.90 -5.53 -13.24
N ALA A 110 -11.49 -4.40 -12.90
CA ALA A 110 -12.87 -4.35 -12.41
C ALA A 110 -13.86 -4.81 -13.50
N ILE A 111 -13.71 -4.32 -14.74
CA ILE A 111 -14.53 -4.76 -15.88
C ILE A 111 -14.32 -6.25 -16.14
N TYR A 112 -13.07 -6.71 -16.14
CA TYR A 112 -12.76 -8.11 -16.37
C TYR A 112 -13.42 -9.01 -15.32
N ALA A 113 -13.24 -8.70 -14.02
CA ALA A 113 -13.85 -9.46 -12.94
C ALA A 113 -15.38 -9.48 -13.04
N PHE A 114 -16.00 -8.34 -13.39
CA PHE A 114 -17.45 -8.23 -13.56
C PHE A 114 -18.00 -9.10 -14.72
N VAL A 115 -17.22 -9.29 -15.79
CA VAL A 115 -17.63 -10.09 -16.95
C VAL A 115 -17.25 -11.57 -16.79
N SER A 116 -16.15 -11.87 -16.12
CA SER A 116 -15.61 -13.23 -16.01
C SER A 116 -16.21 -14.04 -14.87
N VAL A 117 -16.75 -13.37 -13.84
CA VAL A 117 -17.28 -14.01 -12.64
C VAL A 117 -18.79 -13.79 -12.56
N SER A 118 -19.53 -14.88 -12.37
CA SER A 118 -20.98 -14.84 -12.20
C SER A 118 -21.39 -14.66 -10.74
N ASP A 119 -22.60 -14.12 -10.53
CA ASP A 119 -23.19 -13.98 -9.19
C ASP A 119 -23.31 -15.33 -8.46
N VAL A 120 -23.54 -16.42 -9.19
CA VAL A 120 -23.67 -17.76 -8.60
C VAL A 120 -22.32 -18.22 -8.02
N GLU A 121 -21.22 -17.96 -8.72
CA GLU A 121 -19.87 -18.32 -8.24
C GLU A 121 -19.50 -17.55 -6.97
N ILE A 122 -19.85 -16.27 -6.89
CA ILE A 122 -19.62 -15.45 -5.69
C ILE A 122 -20.46 -15.98 -4.53
N ASN A 123 -21.76 -16.20 -4.75
CA ASN A 123 -22.69 -16.67 -3.72
C ASN A 123 -22.40 -18.09 -3.20
N ASN A 124 -21.64 -18.90 -3.95
CA ASN A 124 -21.17 -20.20 -3.46
C ASN A 124 -20.04 -20.09 -2.42
N ILE A 125 -19.42 -18.91 -2.28
CA ILE A 125 -18.24 -18.68 -1.44
C ILE A 125 -18.55 -17.71 -0.30
N ILE A 126 -19.27 -16.62 -0.59
CA ILE A 126 -19.66 -15.67 0.46
C ILE A 126 -20.80 -16.25 1.31
N SER A 127 -20.81 -15.94 2.60
CA SER A 127 -21.94 -16.23 3.46
C SER A 127 -22.98 -15.10 3.40
N THR A 128 -24.18 -15.34 3.94
CA THR A 128 -25.28 -14.37 3.95
C THR A 128 -24.89 -13.04 4.59
N GLU A 129 -24.02 -13.08 5.61
CA GLU A 129 -23.50 -11.93 6.35
C GLU A 129 -22.71 -10.98 5.44
N TRP A 130 -22.00 -11.50 4.43
CA TRP A 130 -21.21 -10.72 3.48
C TRP A 130 -22.02 -10.22 2.27
N SER A 131 -23.30 -10.59 2.17
CA SER A 131 -24.22 -10.10 1.12
C SER A 131 -24.88 -8.75 1.47
N THR A 132 -24.67 -8.25 2.68
CA THR A 132 -25.22 -6.99 3.19
C THR A 132 -24.11 -6.02 3.57
N ILE A 133 -24.43 -4.73 3.55
CA ILE A 133 -23.51 -3.65 3.99
C ILE A 133 -23.46 -3.51 5.52
N PHE A 134 -24.39 -4.15 6.23
CA PHE A 134 -24.47 -4.12 7.69
C PHE A 134 -23.71 -5.29 8.29
N PHE A 135 -22.99 -5.04 9.38
CA PHE A 135 -22.20 -6.03 10.08
C PHE A 135 -22.53 -6.06 11.58
N GLY A 136 -22.39 -7.23 12.20
CA GLY A 136 -22.56 -7.41 13.64
C GLY A 136 -21.35 -6.93 14.46
N ASN A 137 -21.46 -7.02 15.78
CA ASN A 137 -20.34 -6.69 16.67
C ASN A 137 -19.19 -7.71 16.55
N SER A 138 -19.54 -8.97 16.27
CA SER A 138 -18.60 -10.06 16.02
C SER A 138 -18.88 -10.77 14.70
N ILE A 139 -17.82 -11.30 14.08
CA ILE A 139 -17.95 -12.29 13.00
C ILE A 139 -18.04 -13.66 13.66
N GLU A 140 -19.21 -14.28 13.58
CA GLU A 140 -19.40 -15.67 13.96
C GLU A 140 -19.19 -16.54 12.72
N GLY A 141 -18.50 -17.67 12.89
CA GLY A 141 -18.08 -18.51 11.77
C GLY A 141 -19.26 -18.91 10.88
N SER A 142 -19.31 -18.35 9.67
CA SER A 142 -20.45 -18.49 8.76
C SER A 142 -20.19 -19.53 7.67
N TRP A 143 -18.92 -19.90 7.47
CA TRP A 143 -18.50 -20.88 6.47
C TRP A 143 -18.59 -22.31 7.01
N THR A 144 -18.95 -23.26 6.15
CA THR A 144 -19.05 -24.69 6.51
C THR A 144 -18.28 -25.58 5.53
N GLY A 145 -18.07 -26.84 5.91
CA GLY A 145 -17.40 -27.84 5.07
C GLY A 145 -15.95 -27.45 4.77
N LYS A 146 -15.61 -27.36 3.48
CA LYS A 146 -14.26 -27.02 3.02
C LYS A 146 -13.84 -25.60 3.39
N LEU A 147 -14.79 -24.69 3.60
CA LEU A 147 -14.50 -23.27 3.89
C LEU A 147 -14.33 -23.00 5.39
N THR A 148 -14.45 -24.01 6.26
CA THR A 148 -14.27 -23.89 7.72
C THR A 148 -12.91 -23.30 8.10
N ALA A 149 -11.87 -23.56 7.30
CA ALA A 149 -10.53 -23.01 7.50
C ALA A 149 -10.51 -21.46 7.58
N PHE A 150 -11.47 -20.77 6.95
CA PHE A 150 -11.59 -19.32 7.05
C PHE A 150 -12.15 -18.84 8.38
N ASN A 151 -13.03 -19.62 9.02
CA ASN A 151 -13.48 -19.33 10.38
C ASN A 151 -12.28 -19.39 11.35
N ASP A 152 -11.48 -20.45 11.22
CA ASP A 152 -10.29 -20.66 12.05
C ASP A 152 -9.25 -19.54 11.82
N LEU A 153 -9.11 -19.07 10.57
CA LEU A 153 -8.25 -17.93 10.26
C LEU A 153 -8.75 -16.63 10.91
N VAL A 154 -10.05 -16.33 10.84
CA VAL A 154 -10.63 -15.13 11.47
C VAL A 154 -10.40 -15.14 12.99
N ASP A 155 -10.55 -16.31 13.61
CA ASP A 155 -10.35 -16.50 15.05
C ASP A 155 -8.87 -16.38 15.44
N THR A 156 -7.96 -17.02 14.70
CA THR A 156 -6.51 -16.98 14.99
C THR A 156 -5.88 -15.61 14.74
N GLN A 157 -6.39 -14.84 13.77
CA GLN A 157 -5.89 -13.51 13.42
C GLN A 157 -6.53 -12.37 14.23
N GLY A 158 -7.44 -12.69 15.15
CA GLY A 158 -8.05 -11.71 16.05
C GLY A 158 -9.09 -10.79 15.40
N TYR A 159 -9.65 -11.17 14.25
CA TYR A 159 -10.66 -10.38 13.54
C TYR A 159 -12.10 -10.64 14.04
N LYS A 160 -12.27 -11.50 15.05
CA LYS A 160 -13.59 -11.85 15.61
C LYS A 160 -14.37 -10.63 16.11
N MET A 161 -13.71 -9.62 16.68
CA MET A 161 -14.33 -8.37 17.15
C MET A 161 -14.46 -7.33 16.03
N PHE A 162 -15.10 -7.72 14.92
CA PHE A 162 -15.13 -6.90 13.71
C PHE A 162 -15.80 -5.54 13.89
N GLY A 163 -16.90 -5.46 14.66
CA GLY A 163 -17.55 -4.18 14.94
C GLY A 163 -16.65 -3.20 15.68
N ALA A 164 -15.88 -3.69 16.66
CA ALA A 164 -14.88 -2.88 17.36
C ALA A 164 -13.72 -2.47 16.44
N PHE A 165 -13.28 -3.34 15.54
CA PHE A 165 -12.26 -3.03 14.54
C PHE A 165 -12.70 -1.90 13.59
N ILE A 166 -13.92 -1.99 13.03
CA ILE A 166 -14.47 -0.92 12.18
C ILE A 166 -14.67 0.36 12.97
N GLY A 167 -15.22 0.26 14.20
CA GLY A 167 -15.38 1.39 15.11
C GLY A 167 -14.05 2.10 15.39
N MET A 168 -12.98 1.34 15.65
CA MET A 168 -11.63 1.89 15.85
C MET A 168 -11.11 2.57 14.58
N CYS A 169 -11.30 1.98 13.40
CA CYS A 169 -10.87 2.57 12.13
C CYS A 169 -11.55 3.92 11.87
N LEU A 170 -12.87 3.99 12.07
CA LEU A 170 -13.64 5.22 11.91
C LEU A 170 -13.27 6.27 12.96
N PHE A 171 -13.15 5.87 14.23
CA PHE A 171 -12.80 6.77 15.32
C PHE A 171 -11.38 7.36 15.14
N LYS A 172 -10.41 6.51 14.78
CA LYS A 172 -9.06 6.95 14.39
C LYS A 172 -9.11 7.92 13.21
N GLY A 173 -9.93 7.63 12.20
CA GLY A 173 -10.12 8.48 11.01
C GLY A 173 -10.60 9.89 11.36
N PHE A 174 -11.53 10.00 12.31
CA PHE A 174 -11.99 11.29 12.82
C PHE A 174 -10.84 12.13 13.40
N PHE A 175 -10.06 11.58 14.33
CA PHE A 175 -8.90 12.31 14.91
C PHE A 175 -7.84 12.65 13.87
N ALA A 176 -7.57 11.74 12.94
CA ALA A 176 -6.63 12.00 11.84
C ALA A 176 -7.09 13.17 10.96
N SER A 177 -8.40 13.30 10.71
CA SER A 177 -8.95 14.39 9.87
C SER A 177 -8.82 15.77 10.51
N ILE A 178 -8.93 15.86 11.84
CA ILE A 178 -8.82 17.14 12.58
C ILE A 178 -7.37 17.50 12.96
N ALA A 179 -6.46 16.52 12.96
CA ALA A 179 -5.05 16.73 13.30
C ALA A 179 -4.28 17.52 12.22
N GLY A 180 -4.84 17.64 11.01
CA GLY A 180 -4.18 18.25 9.87
C GLY A 180 -3.18 17.30 9.20
N PRO A 181 -2.41 17.78 8.21
CA PRO A 181 -1.49 16.94 7.46
C PRO A 181 -0.38 16.40 8.36
N THR A 182 -0.18 15.08 8.30
CA THR A 182 0.97 14.42 8.92
C THR A 182 2.26 15.08 8.40
N PRO A 183 3.27 15.32 9.26
CA PRO A 183 4.55 15.92 8.87
C PRO A 183 5.42 14.96 8.05
N SER A 184 4.88 14.43 6.95
CA SER A 184 5.47 13.50 5.99
C SER A 184 5.67 14.19 4.63
N TYR A 185 5.99 13.41 3.59
CA TYR A 185 6.10 13.91 2.22
C TYR A 185 4.82 14.61 1.71
N ASP A 186 3.64 14.25 2.23
CA ASP A 186 2.38 14.91 1.82
C ASP A 186 2.31 16.36 2.29
N MET A 187 2.83 16.66 3.49
CA MET A 187 2.95 18.03 3.97
C MET A 187 3.84 18.87 3.03
N GLN A 188 4.92 18.28 2.50
CA GLN A 188 5.79 18.98 1.56
C GLN A 188 5.06 19.33 0.26
N ARG A 189 4.19 18.44 -0.24
CA ARG A 189 3.37 18.69 -1.42
C ARG A 189 2.35 19.81 -1.18
N ILE A 190 1.67 19.80 -0.03
CA ILE A 190 0.72 20.86 0.35
C ILE A 190 1.44 22.22 0.43
N LEU A 191 2.60 22.27 1.07
CA LEU A 191 3.42 23.48 1.21
C LEU A 191 4.05 23.97 -0.11
N SER A 192 4.08 23.13 -1.14
CA SER A 192 4.63 23.47 -2.47
C SER A 192 3.58 24.00 -3.45
N THR A 193 2.31 24.10 -3.02
CA THR A 193 1.23 24.69 -3.83
C THR A 193 1.37 26.21 -3.92
N ARG A 194 0.84 26.84 -4.99
CA ARG A 194 1.06 28.29 -5.23
C ARG A 194 0.20 29.17 -4.34
N SER A 195 -0.92 28.65 -3.84
CA SER A 195 -1.85 29.39 -2.98
C SER A 195 -2.57 28.46 -2.00
N VAL A 196 -3.10 29.04 -0.91
CA VAL A 196 -3.91 28.32 0.08
C VAL A 196 -5.13 27.63 -0.57
N LYS A 197 -5.72 28.27 -1.60
CA LYS A 197 -6.83 27.69 -2.36
C LYS A 197 -6.43 26.40 -3.08
N GLU A 198 -5.26 26.40 -3.72
CA GLU A 198 -4.71 25.20 -4.38
C GLU A 198 -4.31 24.12 -3.37
N ALA A 199 -3.76 24.51 -2.21
CA ALA A 199 -3.47 23.59 -1.10
C ALA A 199 -4.74 22.84 -0.64
N ALA A 200 -5.85 23.58 -0.48
CA ALA A 200 -7.13 23.01 -0.08
C ALA A 200 -7.69 22.07 -1.16
N TYR A 201 -7.60 22.44 -2.44
CA TYR A 201 -7.99 21.54 -3.54
C TYR A 201 -7.15 20.28 -3.57
N MET A 202 -5.83 20.39 -3.45
CA MET A 202 -4.94 19.24 -3.41
C MET A 202 -5.35 18.28 -2.28
N SER A 203 -5.50 18.79 -1.05
CA SER A 203 -5.88 17.95 0.10
C SER A 203 -7.26 17.31 -0.05
N GLY A 204 -8.27 18.07 -0.52
CA GLY A 204 -9.64 17.56 -0.67
C GLY A 204 -9.79 16.55 -1.81
N PHE A 205 -9.24 16.84 -2.99
CA PHE A 205 -9.41 15.99 -4.17
C PHE A 205 -8.55 14.73 -4.15
N THR A 206 -7.45 14.71 -3.41
CA THR A 206 -6.55 13.54 -3.35
C THR A 206 -7.32 12.27 -2.96
N ASN A 207 -8.17 12.32 -1.94
CA ASN A 207 -8.96 11.16 -1.51
C ASN A 207 -9.94 10.71 -2.60
N LEU A 208 -10.67 11.64 -3.21
CA LEU A 208 -11.66 11.34 -4.24
C LEU A 208 -11.01 10.71 -5.49
N ILE A 209 -9.90 11.27 -5.94
CA ILE A 209 -9.17 10.84 -7.13
C ILE A 209 -8.46 9.50 -6.89
N LEU A 210 -7.92 9.28 -5.68
CA LEU A 210 -7.18 8.06 -5.34
C LEU A 210 -8.10 6.87 -5.04
N PHE A 211 -9.24 7.10 -4.38
CA PHE A 211 -10.10 6.01 -3.92
C PHE A 211 -10.75 5.25 -5.08
N ILE A 212 -11.16 5.92 -6.14
CA ILE A 212 -11.79 5.26 -7.30
C ILE A 212 -10.88 4.16 -7.89
N PRO A 213 -9.67 4.45 -8.40
CA PRO A 213 -8.84 3.42 -9.00
C PRO A 213 -8.38 2.38 -7.96
N ARG A 214 -8.14 2.81 -6.72
CA ARG A 214 -7.72 1.92 -5.64
C ARG A 214 -8.78 0.86 -5.34
N TYR A 215 -10.03 1.28 -5.12
CA TYR A 215 -11.09 0.35 -4.76
C TYR A 215 -11.59 -0.47 -5.96
N LEU A 216 -11.53 0.06 -7.19
CA LEU A 216 -11.77 -0.74 -8.40
C LEU A 216 -10.74 -1.87 -8.54
N LEU A 217 -9.46 -1.56 -8.35
CA LEU A 217 -8.38 -2.55 -8.39
C LEU A 217 -8.55 -3.60 -7.28
N ILE A 218 -8.74 -3.17 -6.03
CA ILE A 218 -8.92 -4.07 -4.89
C ILE A 218 -10.16 -4.95 -5.10
N ALA A 219 -11.31 -4.37 -5.47
CA ALA A 219 -12.54 -5.13 -5.68
C ALA A 219 -12.39 -6.17 -6.80
N GLY A 220 -11.83 -5.79 -7.95
CA GLY A 220 -11.60 -6.72 -9.06
C GLY A 220 -10.71 -7.89 -8.66
N ILE A 221 -9.61 -7.62 -7.94
CA ILE A 221 -8.72 -8.68 -7.44
C ILE A 221 -9.41 -9.56 -6.40
N VAL A 222 -10.15 -8.97 -5.44
CA VAL A 222 -10.85 -9.73 -4.39
C VAL A 222 -11.90 -10.65 -4.98
N VAL A 223 -12.70 -10.19 -5.95
CA VAL A 223 -13.71 -11.03 -6.62
C VAL A 223 -13.05 -12.23 -7.32
N LEU A 224 -11.95 -12.00 -8.04
CA LEU A 224 -11.20 -13.08 -8.69
C LEU A 224 -10.55 -14.02 -7.66
N ALA A 225 -9.99 -13.48 -6.57
CA ALA A 225 -9.39 -14.26 -5.49
C ALA A 225 -10.41 -15.16 -4.79
N LEU A 226 -11.60 -14.61 -4.50
CA LEU A 226 -12.70 -15.35 -3.90
C LEU A 226 -13.03 -16.56 -4.76
N VAL A 227 -13.32 -16.36 -6.05
CA VAL A 227 -13.77 -17.45 -6.92
C VAL A 227 -12.68 -18.45 -7.26
N TYR A 228 -11.47 -17.99 -7.60
CA TYR A 228 -10.44 -18.87 -8.14
C TYR A 228 -9.44 -19.39 -7.11
N LEU A 229 -9.17 -18.66 -6.02
CA LEU A 229 -8.16 -19.05 -5.03
C LEU A 229 -8.74 -19.53 -3.72
N ALA A 230 -9.89 -18.99 -3.28
CA ALA A 230 -10.47 -19.36 -1.98
C ALA A 230 -10.72 -20.88 -1.84
N PRO A 231 -11.26 -21.60 -2.85
CA PRO A 231 -11.47 -23.04 -2.73
C PRO A 231 -10.17 -23.84 -2.54
N SER A 232 -9.08 -23.43 -3.19
CA SER A 232 -7.76 -24.06 -3.03
C SER A 232 -7.10 -23.72 -1.69
N LEU A 233 -7.23 -22.46 -1.25
CA LEU A 233 -6.68 -22.01 0.03
C LEU A 233 -7.38 -22.69 1.20
N ALA A 234 -8.71 -22.83 1.13
CA ALA A 234 -9.49 -23.48 2.17
C ALA A 234 -9.25 -25.01 2.24
N ALA A 235 -8.81 -25.62 1.15
CA ALA A 235 -8.38 -27.01 1.12
C ALA A 235 -6.96 -27.23 1.66
N SER A 236 -6.19 -26.16 1.88
CA SER A 236 -4.84 -26.25 2.44
C SER A 236 -4.92 -26.64 3.92
N PRO A 237 -4.18 -27.67 4.37
CA PRO A 237 -4.20 -28.11 5.77
C PRO A 237 -3.58 -27.09 6.73
N THR A 238 -2.82 -26.12 6.23
CA THR A 238 -2.19 -25.05 7.01
C THR A 238 -2.28 -23.74 6.24
N LEU A 239 -3.41 -23.03 6.36
CA LEU A 239 -3.55 -21.69 5.81
C LEU A 239 -2.75 -20.72 6.69
N SER A 240 -1.67 -20.16 6.13
CA SER A 240 -0.76 -19.26 6.84
C SER A 240 -0.92 -17.81 6.38
N LEU A 241 -0.35 -16.87 7.14
CA LEU A 241 -0.27 -15.45 6.75
C LEU A 241 0.53 -15.27 5.45
N ASP A 242 1.58 -16.07 5.24
CA ASP A 242 2.42 -15.99 4.04
C ASP A 242 1.62 -16.33 2.77
N ASP A 243 0.65 -17.24 2.86
CA ASP A 243 -0.25 -17.57 1.75
C ASP A 243 -1.17 -16.40 1.38
N LEU A 244 -1.54 -15.57 2.36
CA LEU A 244 -2.39 -14.40 2.15
C LEU A 244 -1.63 -13.26 1.46
N GLU A 245 -0.34 -13.10 1.77
CA GLU A 245 0.50 -12.04 1.18
C GLU A 245 0.71 -12.22 -0.33
N ILE A 246 0.64 -13.45 -0.83
CA ILE A 246 0.83 -13.77 -2.26
C ILE A 246 -0.47 -13.86 -3.05
N ILE A 247 -1.64 -13.59 -2.46
CA ILE A 247 -2.93 -13.64 -3.18
C ILE A 247 -2.94 -12.69 -4.37
N LEU A 248 -2.58 -11.42 -4.15
CA LEU A 248 -2.57 -10.39 -5.19
C LEU A 248 -1.73 -10.79 -6.42
N PRO A 249 -0.43 -11.12 -6.29
CA PRO A 249 0.36 -11.52 -7.44
C PRO A 249 -0.11 -12.85 -8.05
N THR A 250 -0.63 -13.79 -7.27
CA THR A 250 -1.14 -15.07 -7.77
C THR A 250 -2.38 -14.89 -8.65
N VAL A 251 -3.33 -14.04 -8.23
CA VAL A 251 -4.51 -13.69 -9.05
C VAL A 251 -4.07 -13.09 -10.37
N ILE A 252 -3.15 -12.11 -10.33
CA ILE A 252 -2.68 -11.42 -11.52
C ILE A 252 -1.96 -12.40 -12.45
N ASN A 253 -1.13 -13.30 -11.92
CA ASN A 253 -0.37 -14.21 -12.76
C ASN A 253 -1.23 -15.30 -13.38
N ASN A 254 -2.18 -15.86 -12.64
CA ASN A 254 -2.86 -17.08 -13.06
C ASN A 254 -4.26 -16.86 -13.64
N HIS A 255 -4.92 -15.76 -13.26
CA HIS A 255 -6.35 -15.56 -13.55
C HIS A 255 -6.65 -14.30 -14.37
N VAL A 256 -5.64 -13.49 -14.68
CA VAL A 256 -5.79 -12.29 -15.52
C VAL A 256 -5.19 -12.52 -16.91
N PRO A 257 -5.90 -12.18 -18.00
CA PRO A 257 -5.42 -12.37 -19.36
C PRO A 257 -4.19 -11.52 -19.68
N VAL A 258 -3.41 -11.99 -20.65
CA VAL A 258 -2.31 -11.21 -21.24
C VAL A 258 -2.84 -9.87 -21.78
N GLY A 259 -2.03 -8.82 -21.68
CA GLY A 259 -2.50 -7.45 -21.90
C GLY A 259 -2.92 -6.76 -20.60
N ILE A 260 -4.07 -7.13 -20.01
CA ILE A 260 -4.51 -6.58 -18.71
C ILE A 260 -3.47 -6.88 -17.63
N LYS A 261 -2.93 -8.11 -17.63
CA LYS A 261 -1.82 -8.50 -16.75
C LYS A 261 -0.65 -7.53 -16.88
N GLY A 262 -0.17 -7.26 -18.10
CA GLY A 262 0.96 -6.36 -18.32
C GLY A 262 0.72 -4.94 -17.80
N LEU A 263 -0.49 -4.41 -18.01
CA LEU A 263 -0.88 -3.10 -17.49
C LEU A 263 -0.97 -3.08 -15.95
N LEU A 264 -1.52 -4.13 -15.33
CA LEU A 264 -1.58 -4.25 -13.87
C LEU A 264 -0.17 -4.30 -13.27
N LEU A 265 0.72 -5.07 -13.87
CA LEU A 265 2.12 -5.16 -13.43
C LEU A 265 2.82 -3.80 -13.55
N ALA A 266 2.64 -3.10 -14.67
CA ALA A 266 3.17 -1.76 -14.85
C ALA A 266 2.58 -0.77 -13.83
N GLY A 267 1.27 -0.82 -13.58
CA GLY A 267 0.56 0.06 -12.64
C GLY A 267 0.93 -0.18 -11.17
N LEU A 268 1.11 -1.44 -10.77
CA LEU A 268 1.54 -1.79 -9.42
C LEU A 268 3.01 -1.44 -9.20
N LEU A 269 3.88 -1.74 -10.18
CA LEU A 269 5.28 -1.33 -10.13
C LEU A 269 5.40 0.20 -10.06
N ALA A 270 4.60 0.91 -10.86
CA ALA A 270 4.45 2.37 -10.80
C ALA A 270 4.03 2.86 -9.40
N ALA A 271 3.08 2.20 -8.74
CA ALA A 271 2.67 2.53 -7.36
C ALA A 271 3.82 2.37 -6.36
N PHE A 272 4.56 1.26 -6.45
CA PHE A 272 5.72 0.99 -5.60
C PHE A 272 6.81 2.05 -5.81
N MET A 273 7.13 2.35 -7.07
CA MET A 273 8.14 3.33 -7.44
C MET A 273 7.78 4.75 -6.98
N SER A 274 6.52 5.18 -7.16
CA SER A 274 6.03 6.47 -6.65
C SER A 274 6.22 6.56 -5.14
N THR A 275 5.75 5.57 -4.39
CA THR A 275 5.78 5.65 -2.93
C THR A 275 7.23 5.60 -2.41
N PHE A 276 8.07 4.74 -2.97
CA PHE A 276 9.49 4.69 -2.62
C PHE A 276 10.20 6.01 -2.94
N SER A 277 9.96 6.61 -4.11
CA SER A 277 10.56 7.89 -4.49
C SER A 277 10.19 9.02 -3.53
N ALA A 278 8.96 9.02 -2.99
CA ALA A 278 8.50 9.99 -2.00
C ALA A 278 9.28 9.87 -0.68
N PHE A 279 9.56 8.65 -0.21
CA PHE A 279 10.39 8.42 0.97
C PHE A 279 11.86 8.79 0.75
N VAL A 280 12.44 8.43 -0.39
CA VAL A 280 13.82 8.79 -0.74
C VAL A 280 14.00 10.30 -0.91
N ASN A 281 13.00 11.01 -1.43
CA ASN A 281 13.06 12.47 -1.59
C ASN A 281 12.85 13.20 -0.25
N SER A 282 11.97 12.70 0.62
CA SER A 282 11.63 13.36 1.89
C SER A 282 12.60 13.05 3.03
N GLY A 283 13.16 11.83 3.08
CA GLY A 283 14.02 11.35 4.16
C GLY A 283 15.27 12.22 4.42
N PRO A 284 16.14 12.45 3.42
CA PRO A 284 17.32 13.29 3.55
C PRO A 284 16.99 14.73 3.97
N LEU A 285 15.86 15.26 3.50
CA LEU A 285 15.43 16.61 3.85
C LEU A 285 15.06 16.70 5.34
N MET A 286 14.41 15.67 5.90
CA MET A 286 14.11 15.59 7.34
C MET A 286 15.40 15.47 8.16
N LEU A 287 16.36 14.65 7.72
CA LEU A 287 17.68 14.56 8.36
C LEU A 287 18.39 15.91 8.40
N LEU A 288 18.41 16.64 7.28
CA LEU A 288 19.06 17.96 7.21
C LEU A 288 18.47 18.93 8.24
N THR A 289 17.14 18.95 8.41
CA THR A 289 16.50 19.85 9.37
C THR A 289 16.88 19.58 10.83
N ILE A 290 17.23 18.34 11.18
CA ILE A 290 17.76 18.03 12.50
C ILE A 290 19.10 18.72 12.73
N PHE A 291 19.99 18.72 11.73
CA PHE A 291 21.34 19.26 11.86
C PHE A 291 21.41 20.78 11.72
N THR A 292 20.61 21.39 10.84
CA THR A 292 20.73 22.82 10.53
C THR A 292 19.91 23.72 11.44
N LYS A 293 18.95 23.17 12.20
CA LYS A 293 18.02 23.98 13.02
C LYS A 293 17.98 23.64 14.51
N ASN A 294 18.74 22.63 14.94
CA ASN A 294 18.98 22.40 16.37
C ASN A 294 20.19 23.16 16.93
N THR A 295 20.90 23.91 16.07
CA THR A 295 21.86 24.95 16.47
C THR A 295 21.15 26.30 16.53
#